data_AF-A0A1G4JGW2-F1
#
_entry.id   AF-A0A1G4JGW2-F1
#
_cell.length_a   1.000
_cell.length_b   1.000
_cell.length_c   1.000
_cell.angle_alpha   90.00
_cell.angle_beta   90.00
_cell.angle_gamma   90.00
#
_symmetry.space_group_name_H-M   'P 1'
#
loop_
_entity.id
_entity.type
_entity.pdbx_description
1 polymer ?
#
loop_
_entity_poly.entity_id
_entity_poly.type
_entity_poly.pdbx_seq_one_letter_code
_entity_poly.pdbx_strand_id
1 'polypeptide(L)' 'MRSRRPPHNTLDRPVVMHAGQRQHVSEDEILQFLAQFIQERETDGDADATGAVAQLRRIERDFKGLPPAVLDTQ' A
#
# COMPACT_ATOMS: atom_id res chain seq x y z
N MET A 1 27.57 22.28 4.04
CA MET A 1 26.52 21.48 3.38
C MET A 1 25.36 21.31 4.36
N ARG A 2 24.23 22.00 4.15
CA ARG A 2 23.10 21.95 5.10
C ARG A 2 22.32 20.65 4.92
N SER A 3 22.17 19.90 6.01
CA SER A 3 21.39 18.67 6.08
C SER A 3 19.93 18.96 5.70
N ARG A 4 19.45 18.38 4.60
CA ARG A 4 18.05 18.49 4.12
C ARG A 4 17.18 17.44 4.80
N ARG A 5 17.08 17.48 6.13
CA ARG A 5 16.05 16.68 6.82
C ARG A 5 14.71 17.39 6.65
N PRO A 6 13.65 16.73 6.15
CA PRO A 6 12.32 17.30 6.08
C PRO A 6 11.87 17.76 7.48
N PRO A 7 11.15 18.90 7.58
CA PRO A 7 10.62 19.36 8.86
C PRO A 7 9.61 18.34 9.40
N HIS A 8 9.87 17.82 10.60
CA HIS A 8 8.93 16.96 11.31
C HIS A 8 7.74 17.83 11.75
N ASN A 9 6.56 17.64 11.18
CA ASN A 9 5.37 18.39 11.56
C ASN A 9 4.19 17.43 11.83
N THR A 10 3.10 17.97 12.38
CA THR A 10 1.93 17.20 12.80
C THR A 10 0.79 17.23 11.77
N LEU A 11 1.01 17.83 10.60
CA LEU A 11 0.02 17.92 9.52
C LEU A 11 0.01 16.63 8.68
N ASP A 12 1.17 16.02 8.46
CA ASP A 12 1.33 14.82 7.63
C ASP A 12 1.47 13.52 8.44
N ARG A 13 1.54 13.61 9.78
CA ARG A 13 1.83 12.47 10.67
C ARG A 13 1.03 12.55 11.96
N PRO A 14 0.43 11.43 12.41
CA PRO A 14 -0.22 11.39 13.72
C PRO A 14 0.80 11.56 14.84
N VAL A 15 0.44 12.32 15.89
CA VAL A 15 1.30 12.53 17.08
C VAL A 15 1.45 11.25 17.88
N VAL A 16 0.37 10.47 18.00
CA VAL A 16 0.33 9.19 18.73
C VAL A 16 -0.54 8.20 17.97
N MET A 17 -0.11 6.94 17.90
CA MET A 17 -0.92 5.81 17.45
C MET A 17 -0.93 4.74 18.53
N HIS A 18 -2.12 4.33 18.99
CA HIS A 18 -2.27 3.25 19.97
C HIS A 18 -2.63 1.95 19.24
N ALA A 19 -1.77 0.95 19.33
CA ALA A 19 -2.04 -0.36 18.74
C ALA A 19 -2.92 -1.21 19.66
N GLY A 20 -3.94 -1.85 19.08
CA GLY A 20 -4.73 -2.89 19.73
C GLY A 20 -4.07 -4.28 19.67
N GLN A 21 -4.83 -5.30 20.06
CA GLN A 21 -4.41 -6.69 19.87
C GLN A 21 -4.37 -7.04 18.38
N ARG A 22 -3.34 -7.77 17.97
CA ARG A 22 -3.14 -8.17 16.57
C ARG A 22 -3.83 -9.51 16.31
N GLN A 23 -4.45 -9.63 15.15
CA GLN A 23 -5.10 -10.85 14.70
C GLN A 23 -4.61 -11.21 13.30
N HIS A 24 -4.29 -12.49 13.08
CA HIS A 24 -3.99 -13.00 11.76
C HIS A 24 -5.29 -13.14 10.96
N VAL A 25 -5.21 -12.79 9.68
CA VAL A 25 -6.29 -12.95 8.70
C VAL A 25 -5.97 -14.15 7.80
N SER A 26 -7.02 -14.76 7.29
CA SER A 26 -6.94 -15.80 6.26
C SER A 26 -6.55 -15.23 4.90
N GLU A 27 -6.19 -16.12 3.98
CA GLU A 27 -5.84 -15.78 2.61
C GLU A 27 -7.02 -15.15 1.83
N ASP A 28 -8.24 -15.65 2.05
CA ASP A 28 -9.44 -15.10 1.41
C ASP A 28 -9.72 -13.66 1.89
N GLU A 29 -9.56 -13.41 3.20
CA GLU A 29 -9.78 -12.09 3.80
C GLU A 29 -8.76 -11.06 3.28
N ILE A 30 -7.49 -11.43 3.14
CA ILE A 30 -6.48 -10.50 2.60
C ILE A 30 -6.70 -10.22 1.12
N LEU A 31 -7.13 -11.22 0.32
CA LEU A 31 -7.46 -11.02 -1.08
C LEU A 31 -8.66 -10.09 -1.25
N GLN A 32 -9.70 -10.25 -0.43
CA GLN A 32 -10.87 -9.35 -0.43
C GLN A 32 -10.46 -7.92 -0.06
N PHE A 33 -9.65 -7.75 0.98
CA PHE A 33 -9.14 -6.45 1.40
C PHE A 33 -8.32 -5.77 0.30
N LEU A 34 -7.37 -6.49 -0.30
CA LEU A 34 -6.49 -5.92 -1.34
C LEU A 34 -7.29 -5.48 -2.56
N ALA A 35 -8.26 -6.30 -3.00
CA ALA A 35 -9.11 -5.96 -4.14
C ALA A 35 -9.89 -4.65 -3.91
N GLN A 36 -10.53 -4.52 -2.74
CA GLN A 36 -11.30 -3.33 -2.39
C GLN A 36 -10.39 -2.10 -2.22
N PHE A 37 -9.34 -2.22 -1.40
CA PHE A 37 -8.46 -1.09 -1.08
C PHE A 37 -7.78 -0.52 -2.32
N ILE A 38 -7.29 -1.38 -3.21
CA ILE A 38 -6.65 -0.92 -4.44
C ILE A 38 -7.66 -0.18 -5.33
N GLN A 39 -8.87 -0.72 -5.49
CA GLN A 39 -9.90 -0.09 -6.31
C GLN A 39 -10.29 1.30 -5.77
N GLU A 40 -10.43 1.45 -4.46
CA GLU A 40 -10.72 2.74 -3.81
C GLU A 40 -9.59 3.75 -4.10
N ARG A 41 -8.33 3.36 -3.92
CA ARG A 41 -7.18 4.25 -4.14
C ARG A 41 -6.95 4.64 -5.59
N GLU A 42 -7.20 3.73 -6.52
CA GLU A 42 -7.15 4.03 -7.95
C GLU A 42 -8.26 5.01 -8.35
N THR A 43 -9.44 4.90 -7.73
CA THR A 43 -10.59 5.80 -7.97
C THR A 43 -10.34 7.19 -7.40
N ASP A 44 -9.75 7.29 -6.20
CA ASP A 44 -9.44 8.57 -5.54
C ASP A 44 -8.36 9.38 -6.28
N GLY A 45 -7.57 8.73 -7.16
CA GLY A 45 -6.57 9.41 -7.99
C GLY A 45 -5.36 9.95 -7.20
N ASP A 46 -5.03 9.32 -6.07
CA ASP A 46 -3.89 9.71 -5.24
C ASP A 46 -2.55 9.41 -5.95
N ALA A 47 -1.99 10.44 -6.57
CA ALA A 47 -0.74 10.36 -7.34
C ALA A 47 0.45 9.90 -6.48
N ASP A 48 0.48 10.27 -5.20
CA ASP A 48 1.55 9.88 -4.28
C ASP A 48 1.45 8.40 -3.89
N ALA A 49 0.23 7.84 -3.91
CA ALA A 49 -0.01 6.43 -3.64
C ALA A 49 0.22 5.50 -4.85
N THR A 50 0.33 6.04 -6.08
CA THR A 50 0.37 5.24 -7.32
C THR A 50 1.48 4.17 -7.30
N GLY A 51 2.68 4.53 -6.82
CA GLY A 51 3.79 3.58 -6.70
C GLY A 51 3.53 2.47 -5.68
N ALA A 52 2.89 2.79 -4.56
CA ALA A 52 2.53 1.82 -3.53
C ALA A 52 1.39 0.90 -4.00
N VAL A 53 0.40 1.44 -4.72
CA VAL A 53 -0.69 0.65 -5.31
C VAL A 53 -0.16 -0.37 -6.32
N ALA A 54 0.81 0.00 -7.15
CA ALA A 54 1.46 -0.94 -8.07
C ALA A 54 2.20 -2.08 -7.34
N GLN A 55 2.74 -1.84 -6.14
CA GLN A 55 3.33 -2.88 -5.30
C GLN A 55 2.24 -3.80 -4.73
N LEU A 56 1.12 -3.23 -4.25
CA LEU A 56 -0.01 -4.01 -3.73
C LEU A 56 -0.62 -4.93 -4.81
N ARG A 57 -0.72 -4.47 -6.07
CA ARG A 57 -1.15 -5.32 -7.20
C ARG A 57 -0.26 -6.55 -7.40
N ARG A 58 1.05 -6.43 -7.15
CA ARG A 58 1.98 -7.57 -7.23
C ARG A 58 1.76 -8.55 -6.09
N ILE A 59 1.52 -8.05 -4.88
CA ILE A 59 1.22 -8.86 -3.71
C ILE A 59 -0.11 -9.59 -3.89
N GLU A 60 -1.17 -8.89 -4.31
CA GLU A 60 -2.48 -9.48 -4.64
C GLU A 60 -2.34 -10.64 -5.62
N ARG A 61 -1.47 -10.49 -6.62
CA ARG A 61 -1.20 -11.54 -7.61
C ARG A 61 -0.43 -12.73 -7.03
N ASP A 62 0.52 -12.48 -6.14
CA ASP A 62 1.29 -13.53 -5.46
C ASP A 62 0.38 -14.43 -4.62
N PHE A 63 -0.55 -13.85 -3.87
CA PHE A 63 -1.61 -14.59 -3.18
C PHE A 63 -2.54 -15.39 -4.13
N LYS A 64 -2.62 -15.03 -5.41
CA LYS A 64 -3.37 -15.81 -6.41
C LYS A 64 -2.51 -16.91 -7.07
N GLY A 65 -1.26 -17.08 -6.66
CA GLY A 65 -0.32 -18.04 -7.24
C GLY A 65 0.12 -17.72 -8.67
N LEU A 66 -0.05 -16.47 -9.11
CA LEU A 66 0.23 -16.04 -10.48
C LEU A 66 1.67 -15.51 -10.58
N PRO A 67 2.43 -15.87 -11.63
CA PRO A 67 3.83 -15.48 -11.76
C PRO A 67 3.97 -13.96 -11.88
N PRO A 68 5.13 -13.40 -11.52
CA PRO A 68 5.35 -11.98 -11.66
C PRO A 68 5.30 -11.57 -13.13
N ALA A 69 4.24 -10.87 -13.58
CA ALA A 69 4.23 -10.17 -14.86
C ALA A 69 5.46 -9.30 -14.89
N VAL A 70 6.37 -9.69 -15.77
CA VAL A 70 7.47 -8.88 -16.22
C VAL A 70 6.83 -7.57 -16.66
N LEU A 71 7.30 -6.45 -16.12
CA LEU A 71 6.97 -5.15 -16.69
C LEU A 71 7.45 -5.20 -18.14
N ASP A 72 6.55 -5.40 -19.09
CA ASP A 72 6.84 -5.16 -20.50
C ASP A 72 7.07 -3.65 -20.63
N THR A 73 8.34 -3.25 -20.50
CA THR A 73 8.80 -1.90 -20.83
C THR A 73 8.84 -1.80 -22.35
N GLN A 74 7.76 -1.29 -22.95
CA GLN A 74 7.79 -0.66 -24.27
C GLN A 74 7.77 0.85 -24.12
#